data_AF-A0A398AWC0-F1
#
_entry.id   AF-A0A398AWC0-F1
#
_cell.length_a   1.000
_cell.length_b   1.000
_cell.length_c   1.000
_cell.angle_alpha   90.00
_cell.angle_beta   90.00
_cell.angle_gamma   90.00
#
_symmetry.space_group_name_H-M   'P 1'
#
loop_
_entity.id
_entity.type
_entity.pdbx_description
1 polymer ?
#
loop_
_entity_poly.entity_id
_entity_poly.type
_entity_poly.pdbx_seq_one_letter_code
_entity_poly.pdbx_strand_id
1 'polypeptide(L)' 'MKKNLLNTPTINEVNIMDSEFAEMVLNKVLCDFRKEQLRKEIDRSLENRNKEEFLRLTEELKLIS' A
#
# COMPACT_ATOMS: atom_id res chain seq x y z
N MET A 1 -7.87 34.01 -35.55
CA MET A 1 -8.12 32.60 -35.15
C MET A 1 -7.73 32.43 -33.68
N LYS A 2 -8.71 32.36 -32.76
CA LYS A 2 -8.45 32.01 -31.36
C LYS A 2 -8.27 30.49 -31.30
N LYS A 3 -7.04 30.04 -31.06
CA LYS A 3 -6.76 28.62 -30.84
C LYS A 3 -7.23 28.25 -29.44
N ASN A 4 -8.02 27.18 -29.34
CA ASN A 4 -8.62 26.66 -28.12
C ASN A 4 -7.54 26.31 -27.08
N LEU A 5 -7.43 27.13 -26.03
CA LEU A 5 -6.60 26.86 -24.84
C LEU A 5 -7.41 26.23 -23.70
N LEU A 6 -8.57 25.63 -24.00
CA LEU A 6 -9.53 25.24 -22.95
C LEU A 6 -9.14 23.99 -22.14
N ASN A 7 -8.01 23.33 -22.46
CA ASN A 7 -7.63 22.03 -21.88
C ASN A 7 -6.19 21.95 -21.34
N THR A 8 -5.49 23.06 -21.09
CA THR A 8 -4.23 22.97 -20.33
C THR A 8 -4.57 22.83 -18.85
N PRO A 9 -4.34 21.67 -18.22
CA PRO A 9 -4.54 21.53 -16.79
C PRO A 9 -3.72 22.61 -16.08
N THR A 10 -4.35 23.31 -15.15
CA THR A 10 -3.65 24.35 -14.40
C THR A 10 -2.53 23.70 -13.59
N ILE A 11 -1.41 24.40 -13.39
CA ILE A 11 -0.26 23.87 -12.63
C ILE A 11 -0.68 23.29 -11.27
N ASN A 12 -1.75 23.85 -10.68
CA ASN A 12 -2.35 23.37 -9.44
C ASN A 12 -3.02 21.99 -9.58
N GLU A 13 -3.74 21.72 -10.68
CA GLU A 13 -4.36 20.41 -10.95
C GLU A 13 -3.29 19.33 -11.15
N VAL A 14 -2.20 19.64 -11.86
CA VAL A 14 -1.07 18.71 -12.05
C VAL A 14 -0.42 18.36 -10.71
N ASN A 15 -0.22 19.35 -9.84
CA ASN A 15 0.41 19.15 -8.53
C ASN A 15 -0.49 18.36 -7.56
N ILE A 16 -1.82 18.54 -7.65
CA ILE A 16 -2.79 17.72 -6.91
C ILE A 16 -2.73 16.27 -7.39
N MET A 17 -2.71 16.03 -8.71
CA MET A 17 -2.59 14.68 -9.27
C MET A 17 -1.28 14.00 -8.85
N ASP A 18 -0.16 14.74 -8.79
CA ASP A 18 1.12 14.20 -8.33
C ASP A 18 1.08 13.84 -6.83
N SER A 19 0.42 14.66 -6.01
CA SER A 19 0.25 14.39 -4.58
C SER A 19 -0.65 13.16 -4.33
N GLU A 20 -1.78 13.05 -5.04
CA GLU A 20 -2.69 11.90 -4.96
C GLU A 20 -1.99 10.62 -5.42
N PHE A 21 -1.19 10.71 -6.48
CA PHE A 21 -0.38 9.59 -6.96
C PHE A 21 0.68 9.18 -5.93
N ALA A 22 1.38 10.14 -5.33
CA ALA A 22 2.37 9.87 -4.29
C ALA A 22 1.72 9.20 -3.06
N GLU A 23 0.53 9.62 -2.66
CA GLU A 23 -0.24 8.99 -1.58
C GLU A 23 -0.63 7.55 -1.92
N MET A 24 -1.13 7.29 -3.14
CA MET A 24 -1.44 5.94 -3.59
C MET A 24 -0.21 5.03 -3.58
N VAL A 25 0.93 5.52 -4.07
CA VAL A 25 2.19 4.78 -4.06
C VAL A 25 2.63 4.49 -2.63
N LEU A 26 2.59 5.47 -1.74
CA LEU A 26 2.95 5.31 -0.34
C LEU A 26 2.07 4.26 0.36
N ASN A 27 0.75 4.37 0.18
CA ASN A 27 -0.23 3.43 0.75
C ASN A 27 0.04 1.99 0.25
N LYS A 28 0.33 1.83 -1.04
CA LYS A 28 0.68 0.52 -1.60
C LYS A 28 1.96 -0.04 -0.97
N VAL A 29 3.02 0.76 -0.90
CA VAL A 29 4.32 0.32 -0.36
C VAL A 29 4.22 -0.05 1.11
N LEU A 30 3.48 0.74 1.92
CA LEU A 30 3.27 0.45 3.33
C LEU A 30 2.46 -0.84 3.53
N CYS A 31 1.41 -1.04 2.73
CA CYS A 31 0.61 -2.25 2.78
C CYS A 31 1.42 -3.49 2.39
N ASP A 32 2.16 -3.44 1.28
CA ASP A 32 3.02 -4.52 0.82
C ASP A 32 4.13 -4.84 1.84
N PHE A 33 4.75 -3.82 2.43
CA PHE A 33 5.75 -3.98 3.47
C PHE A 33 5.18 -4.69 4.71
N ARG A 34 3.99 -4.30 5.16
CA ARG A 34 3.34 -4.94 6.32
C ARG A 34 2.99 -6.40 6.02
N LYS A 35 2.48 -6.69 4.83
CA LYS A 35 2.20 -8.06 4.39
C LYS A 35 3.46 -8.93 4.41
N GLU A 36 4.57 -8.39 3.91
CA GLU A 36 5.85 -9.10 3.90
C GLU A 36 6.41 -9.35 5.31
N GLN A 37 6.27 -8.38 6.22
CA GLN A 37 6.63 -8.57 7.62
C GLN A 37 5.80 -9.69 8.28
N LEU A 38 4.48 -9.70 8.07
CA LEU A 38 3.62 -10.75 8.62
C LEU A 38 3.97 -12.12 8.07
N ARG A 39 4.24 -12.25 6.77
CA ARG A 39 4.69 -13.53 6.17
C ARG A 39 5.94 -14.07 6.85
N LYS A 40 6.95 -13.22 7.09
CA LYS A 40 8.19 -13.61 7.77
C LYS A 40 7.96 -14.08 9.20
N GLU A 41 7.10 -13.39 9.96
CA GLU A 41 6.79 -13.80 11.33
C GLU A 41 5.92 -15.07 11.37
N ILE A 42 5.03 -15.26 10.38
CA ILE A 42 4.29 -16.51 10.18
C ILE A 42 5.26 -17.67 9.94
N ASP A 43 6.21 -17.52 9.03
CA ASP A 43 7.23 -18.54 8.75
C ASP A 43 8.04 -18.87 10.00
N ARG A 44 8.48 -17.84 10.75
CA ARG A 44 9.17 -18.02 12.04
C ARG A 44 8.31 -18.74 13.08
N SER A 45 7.01 -18.44 13.13
CA SER A 45 6.09 -19.12 14.05
C SER A 45 5.96 -20.61 13.73
N LEU A 46 5.98 -20.97 12.45
CA LEU A 46 5.97 -22.36 11.98
C LEU A 46 7.28 -23.08 12.35
N GLU A 47 8.43 -22.45 12.12
CA GLU A 47 9.75 -22.97 12.51
C GLU A 47 9.81 -23.28 14.01
N ASN A 48 9.27 -22.37 14.83
CA ASN A 48 9.21 -22.51 16.29
C ASN A 48 8.07 -23.42 16.77
N ARG A 49 7.25 -23.98 15.87
CA ARG A 49 6.04 -24.76 16.18
C ARG A 49 5.06 -24.02 17.12
N ASN A 50 5.05 -22.69 17.06
CA ASN A 50 4.17 -21.86 17.86
C ASN A 50 2.81 -21.68 17.15
N LYS A 51 1.87 -22.58 17.46
CA LYS A 51 0.53 -22.60 16.87
C LYS A 51 -0.28 -21.34 17.17
N GLU A 52 -0.18 -20.80 18.38
CA GLU A 52 -0.97 -19.64 18.79
C GLU A 52 -0.56 -18.39 18.02
N GLU A 53 0.76 -18.16 17.93
CA GLU A 53 1.33 -17.05 17.17
C GLU A 53 1.02 -17.17 15.67
N PHE A 54 1.15 -18.38 15.11
CA PHE A 54 0.79 -18.65 13.71
C PHE A 54 -0.66 -18.25 13.41
N LEU A 55 -1.61 -18.68 14.26
CA LEU A 55 -3.03 -18.39 14.07
C LEU A 55 -3.29 -16.89 14.19
N ARG A 56 -2.72 -16.22 15.20
CA ARG A 56 -2.87 -14.78 15.39
C ARG A 56 -2.39 -13.99 14.17
N LEU A 57 -1.16 -14.26 13.71
CA LEU A 57 -0.56 -13.55 12.59
C LEU A 57 -1.28 -13.83 11.26
N THR A 58 -1.80 -15.05 11.08
CA THR A 58 -2.58 -15.42 9.90
C THR A 58 -3.90 -14.67 9.85
N GLU A 59 -4.59 -14.51 10.99
CA GLU A 59 -5.81 -13.68 11.05
C GLU A 59 -5.50 -12.20 10.80
N GLU A 60 -4.40 -11.68 11.34
CA GLU A 60 -3.96 -10.31 11.06
C GLU A 60 -3.69 -10.11 9.55
N LEU A 61 -3.02 -11.08 8.91
CA LEU A 61 -2.73 -11.01 7.48
C LEU A 61 -4.03 -11.02 6.65
N LYS A 62 -5.06 -11.77 7.03
CA LYS A 62 -6.36 -11.79 6.34
C LYS A 62 -7.09 -10.46 6.40
N LEU A 63 -6.92 -9.68 7.47
CA LEU A 63 -7.58 -8.37 7.61
C LEU A 63 -6.99 -7.32 6.67
N ILE A 64 -5.70 -7.45 6.32
CA ILE A 64 -4.99 -6.50 5.46
C ILE A 64 -4.77 -7.01 4.04
N SER A 65 -5.05 -8.29 3.78
CA SER A 65 -4.85 -8.94 2.47
C SER A 65 -5.96 -8.65 1.51
#